data_AF-A0A938VZC4-F1
#
_entry.id   AF-A0A938VZC4-F1
#
_cell.length_a   1.000
_cell.length_b   1.000
_cell.length_c   1.000
_cell.angle_alpha   90.00
_cell.angle_beta   90.00
_cell.angle_gamma   90.00
#
_symmetry.space_group_name_H-M   'P 1'
#
loop_
_entity.id
_entity.type
_entity.pdbx_description
1 polymer ?
#
loop_
_entity_poly.entity_id
_entity_poly.type
_entity_poly.pdbx_seq_one_letter_code
_entity_poly.pdbx_strand_id
1 'polypeptide(L)' 'MARRLNHPAAYDAHYLALAEMYTCPFWTADERLFNAVHEALNWVHWLGDYRH' A
#
# COMPACT_ATOMS: atom_id res chain seq x y z
N MET A 1 -3.10 23.71 -5.34
CA MET A 1 -3.50 23.24 -4.01
C MET A 1 -3.12 21.78 -3.86
N ALA A 2 -1.96 21.53 -3.24
CA ALA A 2 -1.47 20.21 -2.85
C ALA A 2 -1.19 19.19 -3.98
N ARG A 3 -0.28 19.50 -4.91
CA ARG A 3 1.02 18.78 -5.05
C ARG A 3 1.76 18.49 -3.70
N ARG A 4 1.02 18.13 -2.64
CA ARG A 4 1.46 17.98 -1.24
C ARG A 4 0.84 16.73 -0.62
N LEU A 5 0.95 15.60 -1.30
CA LEU A 5 0.72 14.30 -0.69
C LEU A 5 1.94 13.41 -0.97
N ASN A 6 3.12 13.96 -0.73
CA ASN A 6 4.37 13.19 -0.59
C ASN A 6 4.40 12.47 0.77
N HIS A 7 3.24 11.99 1.22
CA HIS A 7 3.06 11.13 2.38
C HIS A 7 2.21 9.91 1.96
N PRO A 8 2.69 9.06 1.03
CA PRO A 8 2.07 7.75 0.85
C PRO A 8 1.97 7.02 2.21
N ALA A 9 3.07 7.00 2.96
CA ALA A 9 3.20 6.23 4.21
C ALA A 9 2.12 6.47 5.30
N ALA A 10 1.61 7.69 5.49
CA ALA A 10 0.64 7.96 6.56
C ALA A 10 -0.81 7.64 6.15
N TYR A 11 -1.09 7.75 4.84
CA TYR A 11 -2.39 7.45 4.26
C TYR A 11 -2.55 5.94 4.04
N ASP A 12 -1.44 5.26 3.71
CA ASP A 12 -1.40 3.81 3.50
C ASP A 12 -1.67 3.02 4.79
N ALA A 13 -1.22 3.49 5.96
CA ALA A 13 -1.47 2.83 7.23
C ALA A 13 -2.97 2.71 7.58
N HIS A 14 -3.77 3.72 7.22
CA HIS A 14 -5.22 3.70 7.44
C HIS A 14 -5.92 2.73 6.49
N TYR A 15 -5.47 2.66 5.23
CA TYR A 15 -5.99 1.67 4.28
C TYR A 15 -5.54 0.26 4.62
N LEU A 16 -4.35 0.07 5.18
CA LEU A 16 -3.87 -1.21 5.68
C LEU A 16 -4.73 -1.70 6.86
N ALA A 17 -5.00 -0.86 7.86
CA ALA A 17 -5.87 -1.23 8.98
C ALA A 17 -7.30 -1.58 8.50
N LEU A 18 -7.81 -0.82 7.53
CA LEU A 18 -9.10 -1.11 6.91
C LEU A 18 -9.08 -2.44 6.15
N ALA A 19 -8.07 -2.67 5.31
CA ALA A 19 -7.91 -3.90 4.54
C ALA A 19 -7.76 -5.13 5.45
N GLU A 20 -7.05 -5.00 6.56
CA GLU A 20 -6.94 -6.03 7.60
C GLU A 20 -8.32 -6.35 8.22
N MET A 21 -9.07 -5.31 8.62
CA MET A 21 -10.42 -5.47 9.20
C MET A 21 -11.41 -6.12 8.23
N TYR A 22 -11.30 -5.83 6.93
CA TYR A 22 -12.17 -6.37 5.89
C TYR A 22 -11.60 -7.62 5.21
N THR A 23 -10.42 -8.10 5.65
CA THR A 23 -9.71 -9.25 5.06
C THR A 23 -9.56 -9.11 3.53
N CYS A 24 -9.27 -7.90 3.08
CA CYS A 24 -9.23 -7.53 1.68
C CYS A 24 -7.77 -7.40 1.20
N PRO A 25 -7.44 -7.85 -0.02
CA PRO A 25 -6.12 -7.63 -0.59
C PRO A 25 -5.86 -6.13 -0.83
N PHE A 26 -4.68 -5.66 -0.40
CA PHE A 26 -4.24 -4.28 -0.59
C PHE A 26 -3.22 -4.19 -1.72
N TRP A 27 -3.45 -3.29 -2.67
CA TRP A 27 -2.59 -3.11 -3.84
C TRP A 27 -1.89 -1.77 -3.76
N THR A 28 -0.57 -1.76 -3.85
CA THR A 28 0.23 -0.53 -3.82
C THR A 28 1.21 -0.45 -4.99
N ALA A 29 1.40 0.77 -5.51
CA ALA A 29 2.44 1.10 -6.48
C ALA A 29 3.64 1.83 -5.83
N ASP A 30 3.69 1.93 -4.50
CA ASP A 30 4.86 2.39 -3.74
C ASP A 30 5.78 1.21 -3.34
N GLU A 31 6.91 1.09 -4.03
CA GLU A 31 7.85 -0.03 -3.88
C GLU A 31 8.45 -0.07 -2.47
N ARG A 32 8.67 1.11 -1.87
CA ARG A 32 9.26 1.23 -0.53
C ARG A 32 8.28 0.77 0.52
N LEU A 33 6.99 1.11 0.38
CA LEU A 33 5.94 0.59 1.25
C LEU A 33 5.84 -0.93 1.12
N PHE A 34 5.76 -1.44 -0.11
CA PHE A 34 5.66 -2.88 -0.38
C PHE A 34 6.83 -3.64 0.28
N ASN A 35 8.07 -3.21 0.03
CA ASN A 35 9.27 -3.83 0.62
C ASN A 35 9.31 -3.75 2.15
N ALA A 36 8.67 -2.76 2.77
CA ALA A 36 8.62 -2.64 4.22
C ALA A 36 7.56 -3.54 4.88
N VAL A 37 6.47 -3.87 4.18
CA VAL A 37 5.32 -4.56 4.79
C VAL A 37 4.99 -5.93 4.19
N HIS A 38 5.43 -6.26 2.97
CA HIS A 38 5.02 -7.50 2.28
C HIS A 38 5.43 -8.77 3.02
N GLU A 39 6.51 -8.73 3.82
CA GLU A 39 6.96 -9.89 4.61
C GLU A 39 6.03 -10.17 5.78
N ALA A 40 5.47 -9.12 6.40
CA ALA A 40 4.56 -9.24 7.53
C ALA A 40 3.09 -9.35 7.09
N LEU A 41 2.75 -8.73 5.95
CA LEU A 41 1.39 -8.62 5.43
C LEU A 41 1.33 -9.25 4.04
N ASN A 42 1.10 -10.55 4.02
CA ASN A 42 1.03 -11.41 2.83
C ASN A 42 -0.21 -11.19 1.95
N TRP A 43 -1.11 -10.28 2.33
CA TRP A 43 -2.25 -9.79 1.55
C TRP A 43 -1.96 -8.44 0.87
N VAL A 44 -0.73 -7.92 0.99
CA VAL A 44 -0.26 -6.73 0.28
C VAL A 44 0.40 -7.15 -1.04
N HIS A 45 -0.02 -6.52 -2.14
CA HIS A 45 0.41 -6.84 -3.51
C HIS A 45 1.02 -5.64 -4.22
N TRP A 46 2.08 -5.92 -5.00
CA TRP A 46 2.77 -4.94 -5.82
C TRP A 46 2.05 -4.69 -7.14
N LEU A 47 1.74 -3.41 -7.43
CA LEU A 47 1.08 -2.99 -8.66
C LEU A 47 2.06 -2.45 -9.72
N GLY A 48 3.32 -2.20 -9.39
CA GLY A 48 4.28 -1.60 -10.34
C GLY A 48 4.66 -2.50 -11.52
N ASP A 49 4.34 -3.79 -11.48
CA ASP A 49 4.48 -4.72 -12.61
C ASP A 49 3.29 -4.71 -13.58
N TYR A 50 2.25 -3.90 -13.35
CA TYR A 50 1.18 -3.67 -14.33
C TYR A 50 1.69 -2.83 -15.51
N ARG A 51 2.50 -3.44 -16.38
CA ARG A 51 2.84 -2.93 -17.71
C ARG A 51 1.90 -3.57 -18.72
N HIS A 52 1.03 -2.74 -19.30
CA HIS A 52 0.13 -3.11 -20.37
C HIS A 52 0.83 -3.15 -21.74
#